data_AF-A0A378XVE6-F1
#
_entry.id   AF-A0A378XVE6-F1
#
_cell.length_a   1.000
_cell.length_b   1.000
_cell.length_c   1.000
_cell.angle_alpha   90.00
_cell.angle_beta   90.00
_cell.angle_gamma   90.00
#
_symmetry.space_group_name_H-M   'P 1'
#
loop_
_entity.id
_entity.type
_entity.pdbx_description
1 polymer ?
#
loop_
_entity_poly.entity_id
_entity_poly.type
_entity_poly.pdbx_seq_one_letter_code
_entity_poly.pdbx_strand_id
1 'polypeptide(L)'
;MNKDEKVTLIQQMEHARQHMHNLYAEYGLGHACVLEQSILLDELINQFNRMFQTRKQPHQVLDQILNNDDGMLSSSPHSYYAKL
;
A
#
# COMPACT_ATOMS: atom_id res chain seq x y z
N MET A 1 20.89 -6.64 -13.52
CA MET A 1 20.22 -5.92 -12.42
C MET A 1 21.22 -5.83 -11.29
N ASN A 2 21.69 -4.63 -11.01
CA ASN A 2 22.84 -4.43 -10.14
C ASN A 2 22.35 -4.49 -8.69
N LYS A 3 23.02 -5.27 -7.84
CA LYS A 3 22.67 -5.35 -6.41
C LYS A 3 22.68 -3.97 -5.76
N ASP A 4 23.50 -3.07 -6.28
CA ASP A 4 23.67 -1.70 -5.83
C ASP A 4 22.39 -0.86 -6.01
N GLU A 5 21.69 -0.98 -7.14
CA GLU A 5 20.43 -0.27 -7.40
C GLU A 5 19.33 -0.66 -6.39
N LYS A 6 19.29 -1.94 -6.00
CA LYS A 6 18.35 -2.43 -4.98
C LYS A 6 18.67 -1.87 -3.61
N VAL A 7 19.95 -1.84 -3.23
CA VAL A 7 20.39 -1.30 -1.94
C VAL A 7 20.08 0.19 -1.85
N THR A 8 20.33 0.94 -2.92
CA THR A 8 20.01 2.37 -2.99
C THR A 8 18.51 2.63 -2.80
N LEU A 9 17.64 1.85 -3.46
CA LEU A 9 16.19 2.06 -3.34
C LEU A 9 15.66 1.71 -1.95
N ILE A 10 16.17 0.65 -1.31
CA ILE A 10 15.81 0.29 0.07
C ILE A 10 16.25 1.40 1.05
N GLN A 11 17.44 1.97 0.87
CA GLN A 11 17.91 3.08 1.69
C GLN A 11 17.04 4.33 1.54
N GLN A 12 16.60 4.64 0.32
CA GLN A 12 15.68 5.76 0.07
C GLN A 12 14.33 5.55 0.76
N MET A 13 13.78 4.34 0.72
CA MET A 13 12.54 4.00 1.43
C MET A 13 12.70 4.10 2.95
N GLU A 14 13.81 3.61 3.50
CA GLU A 14 14.12 3.70 4.93
C GLU A 14 14.21 5.16 5.38
N HIS A 15 14.94 5.99 4.63
CA HIS A 15 15.07 7.41 4.91
C HIS A 15 13.71 8.13 4.84
N ALA A 16 12.91 7.83 3.81
CA ALA A 16 11.57 8.40 3.67
C ALA A 16 10.63 8.00 4.82
N ARG A 17 10.74 6.76 5.33
CA ARG A 17 9.97 6.30 6.49
C ARG A 17 10.39 7.02 7.78
N GLN A 18 11.70 7.17 8.00
CA GLN A 18 12.21 7.91 9.15
C GLN A 18 11.78 9.37 9.11
N HIS A 19 11.81 10.00 7.94
CA HIS A 19 11.32 11.36 7.77
C HIS A 19 9.82 11.48 8.07
N MET A 20 8.99 10.54 7.58
CA MET A 20 7.57 10.47 7.95
C MET A 20 7.36 10.36 9.45
N HIS A 21 8.11 9.50 10.13
CA HIS A 21 7.97 9.31 11.58
C HIS A 21 8.32 10.59 12.36
N ASN A 22 9.34 11.32 11.91
CA ASN A 22 9.72 12.60 12.52
C ASN A 22 8.64 13.68 12.28
N LEU A 23 8.16 13.81 11.04
CA LEU A 23 7.09 14.76 10.70
C LEU A 23 5.78 14.42 11.42
N TYR A 24 5.48 13.13 11.58
CA TYR A 24 4.33 12.67 12.36
C TYR A 24 4.48 13.05 13.84
N ALA A 25 5.67 12.86 14.41
CA ALA A 25 5.93 13.20 15.81
C ALA A 25 5.87 14.71 16.07
N GLU A 26 6.23 15.53 15.07
CA GLU A 26 6.28 16.99 15.19
C GLU A 26 4.93 17.67 14.86
N TYR A 27 4.23 17.21 13.81
CA TYR A 27 3.04 17.90 13.28
C TYR A 27 1.74 17.07 13.33
N GLY A 28 1.83 15.75 13.52
CA GLY A 28 0.68 14.84 13.52
C GLY A 28 0.15 14.45 12.11
N LEU A 29 -0.86 13.57 12.08
CA LEU A 29 -1.40 12.92 10.87
C LEU A 29 -2.01 13.84 9.81
N GLY A 30 -2.34 15.09 10.16
CA GLY A 30 -3.08 16.00 9.29
C GLY A 30 -2.24 17.06 8.59
N HIS A 31 -0.92 17.07 8.81
CA HIS A 31 -0.07 18.11 8.25
C HIS A 31 0.26 17.83 6.79
N ALA A 32 0.20 18.87 5.95
CA ALA A 32 0.47 18.75 4.51
C ALA A 32 1.83 18.07 4.23
N CYS A 33 2.86 18.36 5.03
CA CYS A 33 4.18 17.75 4.90
C CYS A 33 4.17 16.24 5.17
N VAL A 34 3.34 15.76 6.11
CA VAL A 34 3.15 14.33 6.38
C VAL A 34 2.43 13.66 5.21
N LEU A 35 1.42 14.33 4.63
CA LEU A 35 0.69 13.82 3.47
C LEU A 35 1.58 13.74 2.23
N GLU A 36 2.33 14.81 1.92
CA GLU A 36 3.28 14.85 0.80
C GLU A 36 4.36 13.77 0.95
N GLN A 37 4.89 13.59 2.16
CA GLN A 37 5.88 12.56 2.43
C GLN A 37 5.30 11.14 2.30
N SER A 38 4.01 10.93 2.63
CA SER A 38 3.36 9.64 2.43
C SER A 38 3.20 9.30 0.95
N ILE A 39 2.83 10.28 0.12
CA ILE A 39 2.75 10.12 -1.35
C ILE A 39 4.11 9.73 -1.92
N LEU A 40 5.18 10.40 -1.47
CA LEU A 40 6.54 10.10 -1.90
C LEU A 40 6.99 8.69 -1.49
N LEU A 41 6.65 8.26 -0.27
CA LEU A 41 6.96 6.92 0.21
C LEU A 41 6.21 5.84 -0.60
N ASP A 42 4.93 6.05 -0.91
CA ASP A 42 4.13 5.15 -1.74
C ASP A 42 4.69 5.05 -3.16
N GLU A 43 5.17 6.15 -3.73
CA GLU A 43 5.81 6.14 -5.04
C GLU A 43 7.10 5.31 -5.04
N LEU A 44 7.95 5.46 -4.00
CA LEU A 44 9.17 4.66 -3.84
C LEU A 44 8.85 3.17 -3.66
N ILE A 45 7.82 2.83 -2.89
CA ILE A 45 7.32 1.45 -2.75
C ILE A 45 6.86 0.90 -4.10
N ASN A 46 6.10 1.69 -4.86
CA ASN A 46 5.61 1.29 -6.18
C ASN A 46 6.75 1.12 -7.19
N GLN A 47 7.77 1.97 -7.14
CA GLN A 47 8.98 1.81 -7.96
C GLN A 47 9.75 0.54 -7.58
N PHE A 48 9.92 0.27 -6.27
CA PHE A 48 10.51 -0.96 -5.79
C PHE A 48 9.71 -2.18 -6.27
N ASN A 49 8.39 -2.14 -6.16
CA ASN A 49 7.53 -3.23 -6.63
C ASN A 49 7.62 -3.42 -8.14
N ARG A 50 7.65 -2.35 -8.96
CA ARG A 50 7.84 -2.46 -10.42
C ARG A 50 9.19 -3.04 -10.80
N MET A 51 10.25 -2.65 -10.10
CA MET A 51 11.61 -3.12 -10.37
C MET A 51 11.83 -4.57 -9.93
N PHE A 52 11.23 -5.00 -8.81
CA PHE A 52 11.51 -6.30 -8.20
C PHE A 52 10.38 -7.32 -8.29
N GLN A 53 9.15 -6.92 -8.67
CA GLN A 53 7.97 -7.79 -8.78
C GLN A 53 7.43 -7.91 -10.21
N THR A 54 8.28 -8.21 -11.19
CA THR A 54 7.83 -8.62 -12.55
C THR A 54 7.08 -9.97 -12.58
N ARG A 55 6.63 -10.49 -11.42
CA ARG A 55 5.94 -11.78 -11.30
C ARG A 55 4.72 -11.66 -10.38
N LYS A 56 3.61 -11.21 -10.99
CA LYS A 56 2.20 -11.31 -10.57
C LYS A 56 1.86 -10.47 -9.32
N GLN A 57 0.91 -9.55 -9.37
CA GLN A 57 -0.49 -9.84 -9.65
C GLN A 57 -1.15 -8.77 -10.55
N PRO A 58 -1.95 -9.16 -11.56
CA PRO A 58 -3.00 -8.28 -12.04
C PRO A 58 -3.97 -8.07 -10.87
N HIS A 59 -3.86 -6.89 -10.26
CA HIS A 59 -5.00 -6.05 -9.93
C HIS A 59 -6.31 -6.77 -9.51
N GLN A 60 -6.27 -7.58 -8.44
CA GLN A 60 -7.50 -8.22 -7.90
C GLN A 60 -8.47 -7.22 -7.25
N VAL A 61 -8.06 -5.96 -7.01
CA VAL A 61 -8.89 -4.95 -6.33
C VAL A 61 -9.82 -4.21 -7.29
N LEU A 62 -9.38 -3.83 -8.50
CA LEU A 62 -10.26 -3.22 -9.52
C LEU A 62 -11.21 -4.23 -10.19
N ASP A 63 -10.84 -5.51 -10.30
CA ASP A 63 -11.80 -6.53 -10.78
C ASP A 63 -12.98 -6.67 -9.80
N GLN A 64 -12.77 -6.49 -8.50
CA GLN A 64 -13.87 -6.47 -7.53
C GLN A 64 -14.72 -5.19 -7.63
N ILE A 65 -14.21 -4.10 -8.20
CA ILE A 65 -14.94 -2.83 -8.28
C ILE A 65 -15.75 -2.75 -9.58
N LEU A 66 -15.26 -3.32 -10.69
CA LEU A 66 -15.94 -3.30 -11.98
C LEU A 66 -17.00 -4.41 -12.17
N ASN A 67 -16.97 -5.48 -11.36
CA ASN A 67 -17.92 -6.60 -11.45
C ASN A 67 -19.13 -6.49 -10.48
N ASN A 68 -19.29 -5.38 -9.76
CA ASN A 68 -20.43 -5.16 -8.85
C ASN A 68 -21.46 -4.18 -9.44
N ASP A 69 -21.80 -4.36 -10.72
CA ASP A 69 -23.06 -3.87 -11.26
C ASP A 69 -23.93 -5.09 -11.59
N ASP A 70 -25.13 -5.09 -11.00
CA ASP A 70 -26.26 -5.99 -11.19
C ASP A 70 -26.31 -7.33 -10.40
N GLY A 71 -27.43 -7.50 -9.69
CA GLY A 71 -27.99 -8.83 -9.40
C GLY A 71 -27.71 -9.46 -8.03
N MET A 72 -28.64 -9.22 -7.10
CA MET A 72 -29.11 -10.23 -6.12
C MET A 72 -28.80 -11.69 -6.51
N LEU A 73 -28.08 -12.45 -5.67
CA LEU A 73 -28.42 -13.84 -5.31
C LEU A 73 -27.56 -14.41 -4.17
N SER A 74 -28.27 -15.06 -3.26
CA SER A 74 -27.87 -15.76 -2.05
C SER A 74 -26.79 -16.83 -2.21
N SER A 75 -25.92 -16.98 -1.21
CA SER A 75 -25.90 -18.20 -0.36
C SER A 75 -24.81 -18.11 0.72
N SER A 76 -25.26 -18.06 1.98
CA SER A 76 -24.48 -18.31 3.21
C SER A 76 -23.90 -19.73 3.21
N PRO A 77 -22.81 -20.03 3.93
CA PRO A 77 -22.99 -20.55 5.29
C PRO A 77 -21.89 -20.20 6.32
N HIS A 78 -22.35 -20.11 7.58
CA HIS A 78 -21.62 -20.42 8.83
C HIS A 78 -20.70 -19.33 9.43
N SER A 79 -21.20 -18.47 10.32
CA SER A 79 -21.41 -18.70 11.77
C SER A 79 -20.13 -18.66 12.62
N TYR A 80 -19.72 -17.46 13.07
CA TYR A 80 -18.78 -17.33 14.21
C TYR A 80 -19.13 -16.26 15.25
N TYR A 81 -20.26 -15.56 15.15
CA TYR A 81 -20.67 -14.60 16.17
C TYR A 81 -22.17 -14.67 16.46
N ALA A 82 -22.56 -15.63 17.28
CA ALA A 82 -23.73 -15.52 18.15
C ALA A 82 -23.68 -16.62 19.22
N LYS A 83 -23.20 -16.26 20.42
CA LYS A 83 -23.88 -16.59 21.68
C LYS A 83 -23.23 -15.86 22.84
N LEU A 84 -24.05 -14.99 23.43
CA LEU A 84 -24.03 -14.57 24.84
C LEU A 84 -23.97 -15.78 25.77
#